data_AF-A0A3D0NL12-F1
#
_entry.id   AF-A0A3D0NL12-F1
#
_cell.length_a   1.000
_cell.length_b   1.000
_cell.length_c   1.000
_cell.angle_alpha   90.00
_cell.angle_beta   90.00
_cell.angle_gamma   90.00
#
_symmetry.space_group_name_H-M   'P 1'
#
loop_
_entity.id
_entity.type
_entity.pdbx_description
1 polymer ?
#
loop_
_entity_poly.entity_id
_entity_poly.type
_entity_poly.pdbx_seq_one_letter_code
_entity_poly.pdbx_strand_id
1 'polypeptide(L)'
;MKRALERLRRRYPWLDHAVRAQQRYDQSQGDFYAAGITYFTVFAMFPVLMVGFAVVGFVLASRPDRLAEIDSWVKGAVPGEFGEQIISLMDAAIASRTSVGVIGLATALYVGLLWMQRLRAALSQMWGQHFPPPGFLNTKVSDVIALVAAFLASLLTIGFGVLATSALRLAGSVRLGSLVVSIL
;
A
#
# COMPACT_ATOMS: atom_id res chain seq x y z
N MET A 1 27.87 11.72 31.90
CA MET A 1 26.84 10.99 31.13
C MET A 1 27.01 9.46 31.17
N LYS A 2 28.12 8.89 30.66
CA LYS A 2 28.32 7.42 30.51
C LYS A 2 28.10 6.59 31.80
N ARG A 3 28.61 7.05 32.95
CA ARG A 3 28.46 6.36 34.26
C ARG A 3 27.03 6.30 34.81
N ALA A 4 26.13 7.19 34.37
CA ALA A 4 24.71 7.14 34.76
C ALA A 4 23.95 6.10 33.92
N LEU A 5 24.24 6.07 32.62
CA LEU A 5 23.73 5.08 31.67
C LEU A 5 24.13 3.64 32.02
N GLU A 6 25.37 3.42 32.44
CA GLU A 6 25.85 2.09 32.87
C GLU A 6 25.16 1.59 34.15
N ARG A 7 24.91 2.49 35.11
CA ARG A 7 24.14 2.16 36.32
C ARG A 7 22.69 1.79 36.00
N LEU A 8 22.09 2.48 35.02
CA LEU A 8 20.73 2.20 34.56
C LEU A 8 20.64 0.88 33.77
N ARG A 9 21.61 0.59 32.87
CA ARG A 9 21.71 -0.70 32.13
C ARG A 9 21.87 -1.88 33.08
N ARG A 10 22.64 -1.74 34.17
CA ARG A 10 22.78 -2.81 35.17
C ARG A 10 21.52 -3.02 36.01
N ARG A 11 20.72 -1.97 36.22
CA ARG A 11 19.49 -2.03 37.02
C ARG A 11 18.29 -2.56 36.22
N TYR A 12 18.26 -2.32 34.91
CA TYR A 12 17.17 -2.73 34.03
C TYR A 12 17.69 -3.57 32.84
N PRO A 13 17.54 -4.91 32.88
CA PRO A 13 18.01 -5.80 31.81
C PRO A 13 17.41 -5.49 30.43
N TRP A 14 16.15 -5.04 30.38
CA TRP A 14 15.49 -4.63 29.14
C TRP A 14 16.16 -3.41 28.49
N LEU A 15 16.68 -2.50 29.31
CA LEU A 15 17.38 -1.30 28.84
C LEU A 15 18.77 -1.65 28.32
N ASP A 16 19.44 -2.63 28.92
CA ASP A 16 20.69 -3.17 28.36
C ASP A 16 20.48 -3.81 26.98
N HIS A 17 19.41 -4.61 26.84
CA HIS A 17 19.01 -5.21 25.56
C HIS A 17 18.68 -4.15 24.51
N ALA A 18 17.86 -3.15 24.85
CA ALA A 18 17.49 -2.07 23.93
C ALA A 18 18.72 -1.29 23.44
N VAL A 19 19.66 -0.96 24.33
CA VAL A 19 20.87 -0.24 23.93
C VAL A 19 21.82 -1.13 23.13
N ARG A 20 21.91 -2.45 23.41
CA ARG A 20 22.69 -3.38 22.57
C ARG A 20 22.08 -3.52 21.18
N ALA A 21 20.76 -3.57 21.09
CA ALA A 21 20.02 -3.60 19.83
C ALA A 21 20.28 -2.32 19.02
N GLN A 22 20.25 -1.15 19.66
CA GLN A 22 20.59 0.12 19.01
C GLN A 22 22.04 0.15 18.53
N GLN A 23 22.98 -0.30 19.35
CA GLN A 23 24.40 -0.38 18.96
C GLN A 23 24.60 -1.32 17.75
N ARG A 24 23.87 -2.44 17.69
CA ARG A 24 23.87 -3.36 16.54
C ARG A 24 23.26 -2.70 15.31
N TYR A 25 22.16 -1.98 15.48
CA TYR A 25 21.48 -1.23 14.42
C TYR A 25 22.42 -0.19 13.78
N ASP A 26 23.10 0.61 14.60
CA ASP A 26 24.05 1.62 14.13
C ASP A 26 25.24 0.97 13.41
N GLN A 27 25.79 -0.12 13.96
CA GLN A 27 26.90 -0.87 13.34
C GLN A 27 26.54 -1.48 11.97
N SER A 28 25.27 -1.86 11.79
CA SER A 28 24.74 -2.42 10.54
C SER A 28 24.18 -1.34 9.59
N GLN A 29 24.50 -0.07 9.75
CA GLN A 29 23.95 1.04 8.94
C GLN A 29 22.41 1.05 8.89
N GLY A 30 21.76 0.73 10.00
CA GLY A 30 20.30 0.63 10.09
C GLY A 30 19.57 1.89 9.61
N ASP A 31 20.07 3.08 9.96
CA ASP A 31 19.50 4.36 9.53
C ASP A 31 19.46 4.48 8.00
N PHE A 32 20.54 4.09 7.32
CA PHE A 32 20.62 4.14 5.86
C PHE A 32 19.63 3.18 5.20
N TYR A 33 19.48 1.98 5.75
CA TYR A 33 18.50 1.01 5.25
C TYR A 33 17.06 1.45 5.51
N ALA A 34 16.77 2.01 6.69
CA ALA A 34 15.45 2.55 7.02
C ALA A 34 15.09 3.76 6.12
N ALA A 35 16.04 4.68 5.92
CA ALA A 35 15.89 5.80 5.00
C ALA A 35 15.66 5.31 3.55
N GLY A 36 16.40 4.28 3.12
CA GLY A 36 16.19 3.64 1.83
C GLY A 36 14.79 3.07 1.68
N ILE A 37 14.34 2.25 2.64
CA ILE A 37 13.02 1.60 2.61
C ILE A 37 11.90 2.65 2.54
N THR A 38 11.95 3.68 3.41
CA THR A 38 10.93 4.74 3.42
C THR A 38 10.86 5.51 2.10
N TYR A 39 12.02 5.88 1.53
CA TYR A 39 12.08 6.51 0.21
C TYR A 39 11.45 5.64 -0.89
N PHE A 40 11.81 4.35 -0.92
CA PHE A 40 11.25 3.43 -1.92
C PHE A 40 9.74 3.18 -1.71
N THR A 41 9.24 3.17 -0.48
CA THR A 41 7.80 3.06 -0.20
C THR A 41 7.03 4.27 -0.74
N VAL A 42 7.53 5.49 -0.50
CA VAL A 42 6.91 6.71 -1.05
C VAL A 42 6.96 6.69 -2.58
N PHE A 43 8.10 6.30 -3.16
CA PHE A 43 8.23 6.21 -4.61
C PHE A 43 7.30 5.16 -5.22
N ALA A 44 7.12 4.01 -4.56
CA ALA A 44 6.21 2.95 -4.98
C ALA A 44 4.72 3.35 -4.92
N MET A 45 4.37 4.39 -4.16
CA MET A 45 3.01 4.91 -4.11
C MET A 45 2.56 5.44 -5.48
N PHE A 46 3.46 6.06 -6.26
CA PHE A 46 3.09 6.60 -7.57
C PHE A 46 2.68 5.51 -8.57
N PRO A 47 3.48 4.45 -8.84
CA PRO A 47 3.06 3.38 -9.72
C PRO A 47 1.82 2.63 -9.22
N VAL A 48 1.68 2.41 -7.91
CA VAL A 48 0.49 1.75 -7.34
C VAL A 48 -0.76 2.59 -7.60
N LEU A 49 -0.70 3.90 -7.41
CA LEU A 49 -1.80 4.82 -7.74
C LEU A 49 -2.10 4.82 -9.24
N MET A 50 -1.10 4.80 -10.12
CA MET A 50 -1.31 4.68 -11.57
C MET A 50 -2.05 3.40 -11.95
N VAL A 51 -1.67 2.26 -11.35
CA VAL A 51 -2.36 0.98 -11.56
C VAL A 51 -3.80 1.08 -11.05
N GLY A 52 -4.03 1.68 -9.87
CA GLY A 52 -5.37 1.92 -9.34
C GLY A 52 -6.22 2.80 -10.27
N PHE A 53 -5.65 3.88 -10.79
CA PHE A 53 -6.30 4.78 -11.75
C PHE A 53 -6.68 4.05 -13.05
N ALA A 54 -5.78 3.21 -13.56
CA ALA A 54 -6.06 2.38 -14.72
C ALA A 54 -7.18 1.36 -14.45
N VAL A 55 -7.18 0.69 -13.29
CA VAL A 55 -8.25 -0.23 -12.88
C VAL A 55 -9.60 0.50 -12.86
N VAL A 56 -9.66 1.69 -12.25
CA VAL A 56 -10.87 2.53 -12.26
C VAL A 56 -11.28 2.85 -13.69
N GLY A 57 -10.35 3.32 -14.53
CA GLY A 57 -10.62 3.62 -15.94
C GLY A 57 -11.16 2.43 -16.74
N PHE A 58 -10.63 1.22 -16.52
CA PHE A 58 -11.15 -0.01 -17.15
C PHE A 58 -12.54 -0.39 -16.64
N VAL A 59 -12.79 -0.31 -15.33
CA VAL A 59 -14.09 -0.60 -14.73
C VAL A 59 -15.15 0.38 -15.24
N LEU A 60 -14.84 1.67 -15.25
CA LEU A 60 -15.74 2.73 -15.73
C LEU A 60 -16.01 2.59 -17.24
N ALA A 61 -14.96 2.36 -18.06
CA ALA A 61 -15.12 2.16 -19.50
C ALA A 61 -16.06 0.98 -19.86
N SER A 62 -16.14 -0.03 -19.00
CA SER A 62 -17.01 -1.19 -19.18
C SER A 62 -18.49 -0.96 -18.82
N ARG A 63 -18.83 0.18 -18.21
CA ARG A 63 -20.19 0.47 -17.70
C ARG A 63 -20.65 1.90 -18.06
N PRO A 64 -20.85 2.20 -19.35
CA PRO A 64 -21.27 3.54 -19.80
C PRO A 64 -22.59 4.02 -19.16
N ASP A 65 -23.54 3.11 -18.91
CA ASP A 65 -24.83 3.47 -18.30
C ASP A 65 -24.68 3.95 -16.85
N ARG A 66 -23.68 3.44 -16.12
CA ARG A 66 -23.37 3.85 -14.73
C ARG A 66 -22.55 5.12 -14.67
N LEU A 67 -21.82 5.45 -15.74
CA LEU A 67 -21.04 6.69 -15.82
C LEU A 67 -21.95 7.92 -15.82
N ALA A 68 -23.01 7.91 -16.63
CA ALA A 68 -23.97 9.02 -16.66
C ALA A 68 -24.66 9.26 -15.30
N GLU A 69 -24.94 8.18 -14.56
CA GLU A 69 -25.49 8.24 -13.20
C GLU A 69 -24.48 8.86 -12.22
N ILE A 70 -23.21 8.47 -12.29
CA ILE A 70 -22.13 9.04 -11.47
C ILE A 70 -21.90 10.52 -11.80
N ASP A 71 -21.86 10.91 -13.07
CA ASP A 71 -21.65 12.30 -13.49
C ASP A 71 -22.76 13.22 -12.98
N SER A 72 -24.02 12.79 -13.12
CA SER A 72 -25.16 13.55 -12.62
C SER A 72 -25.15 13.66 -11.09
N TRP A 73 -24.74 12.60 -10.39
CA TRP A 73 -24.56 12.62 -8.94
C TRP A 73 -23.43 13.55 -8.50
N VAL A 74 -22.27 13.51 -9.16
CA VAL A 74 -21.12 14.38 -8.84
C VAL A 74 -21.50 15.85 -9.02
N LYS A 75 -22.17 16.21 -10.14
CA LYS A 75 -22.66 17.57 -10.39
C LYS A 75 -23.67 18.03 -9.34
N GLY A 76 -24.51 17.12 -8.85
CA GLY A 76 -25.50 17.42 -7.81
C GLY A 76 -24.91 17.52 -6.40
N ALA A 77 -23.91 16.70 -6.08
CA ALA A 77 -23.30 16.62 -4.75
C ALA A 77 -22.22 17.70 -4.53
N VAL A 78 -21.49 18.06 -5.60
CA VAL A 78 -20.43 19.07 -5.54
C VAL A 78 -20.56 20.07 -6.69
N PRO A 79 -21.41 21.10 -6.52
CA PRO A 79 -21.58 22.13 -7.54
C PRO A 79 -20.34 23.03 -7.67
N GLY A 80 -20.05 23.46 -8.89
CA GLY A 80 -18.96 24.40 -9.21
C GLY A 80 -17.74 23.73 -9.85
N GLU A 81 -16.63 24.48 -9.91
CA GLU A 81 -15.40 24.10 -10.63
C GLU A 81 -14.82 22.76 -10.16
N PHE A 82 -14.95 22.45 -8.87
CA PHE A 82 -14.43 21.20 -8.31
C PHE A 82 -15.18 19.96 -8.84
N GLY A 83 -16.49 20.05 -9.08
CA GLY A 83 -17.27 18.96 -9.67
C GLY A 83 -16.83 18.66 -11.11
N GLU A 84 -16.60 19.70 -11.90
CA GLU A 84 -16.08 19.57 -13.27
C GLU A 84 -14.65 19.00 -13.29
N GLN A 85 -13.80 19.35 -12.32
CA GLN A 85 -12.47 18.73 -12.18
C GLN A 85 -12.57 17.21 -11.91
N ILE A 86 -13.49 16.77 -11.06
CA ILE A 86 -13.68 15.33 -10.79
C ILE A 86 -14.10 14.58 -12.06
N ILE A 87 -15.03 15.14 -12.83
CA ILE A 87 -15.48 14.55 -14.10
C ILE A 87 -14.33 14.49 -15.11
N SER A 88 -13.58 15.58 -15.25
CA SER A 88 -12.39 15.61 -16.12
C SER A 88 -11.35 14.55 -15.73
N LEU A 89 -11.14 14.32 -14.43
CA LEU A 89 -10.26 13.26 -13.95
C LEU A 89 -10.79 11.86 -14.29
N MET A 90 -12.10 11.62 -14.21
CA MET A 90 -12.72 10.37 -14.64
C MET A 90 -12.56 10.14 -16.15
N ASP A 91 -12.83 11.16 -16.97
CA ASP A 91 -12.67 11.09 -18.43
C ASP A 91 -11.21 10.81 -18.81
N ALA A 92 -10.26 11.50 -18.16
CA ALA A 92 -8.84 11.24 -18.34
C ALA A 92 -8.45 9.81 -17.93
N ALA A 93 -9.04 9.27 -16.85
CA ALA A 93 -8.85 7.90 -16.42
C ALA A 93 -9.31 6.88 -17.46
N ILE A 94 -10.49 7.10 -18.03
CA ILE A 94 -11.06 6.23 -19.06
C ILE A 94 -10.21 6.32 -20.34
N ALA A 95 -9.91 7.53 -20.81
CA ALA A 95 -9.17 7.75 -22.05
C ALA A 95 -7.75 7.18 -22.00
N SER A 96 -7.05 7.35 -20.87
CA SER A 96 -5.65 6.97 -20.72
C SER A 96 -5.44 5.62 -20.02
N ARG A 97 -6.51 4.86 -19.73
CA ARG A 97 -6.48 3.61 -18.94
C ARG A 97 -5.40 2.62 -19.36
N THR A 98 -5.23 2.40 -20.66
CA THR A 98 -4.27 1.43 -21.18
C THR A 98 -2.84 1.93 -21.01
N SER A 99 -2.55 3.16 -21.45
CA SER A 99 -1.22 3.75 -21.37
C SER A 99 -0.75 3.89 -19.92
N VAL A 100 -1.60 4.48 -19.07
CA VAL A 100 -1.31 4.65 -17.63
C VAL A 100 -1.20 3.30 -16.93
N GLY A 101 -2.03 2.33 -17.29
CA GLY A 101 -1.99 0.99 -16.73
C GLY A 101 -0.71 0.23 -17.08
N VAL A 102 -0.30 0.24 -18.35
CA VAL A 102 0.92 -0.44 -18.79
C VAL A 102 2.16 0.21 -18.19
N ILE A 103 2.25 1.54 -18.25
CA ILE A 103 3.39 2.28 -17.67
C ILE A 103 3.42 2.06 -16.15
N GLY A 104 2.28 2.23 -15.49
CA GLY A 104 2.13 2.02 -14.05
C GLY A 104 2.55 0.62 -13.63
N LEU A 105 2.08 -0.44 -14.31
CA LEU A 105 2.47 -1.82 -14.03
C LEU A 105 3.96 -2.07 -14.27
N ALA A 106 4.51 -1.59 -15.38
CA ALA A 106 5.93 -1.76 -15.70
C ALA A 106 6.82 -1.07 -14.66
N THR A 107 6.50 0.18 -14.31
CA THR A 107 7.23 0.93 -13.28
C THR A 107 7.05 0.31 -11.90
N ALA A 108 5.84 -0.13 -11.54
CA ALA A 108 5.56 -0.80 -10.27
C ALA A 108 6.38 -2.08 -10.12
N LEU A 109 6.44 -2.89 -11.18
CA LEU A 109 7.23 -4.11 -11.18
C LEU A 109 8.73 -3.80 -11.04
N TYR A 110 9.23 -2.83 -11.81
CA TYR A 110 10.64 -2.42 -11.74
C TYR A 110 11.04 -1.91 -10.35
N VAL A 111 10.27 -0.97 -9.80
CA VAL A 111 10.51 -0.37 -8.48
C VAL A 111 10.33 -1.40 -7.37
N GLY A 112 9.27 -2.21 -7.45
CA GLY A 112 9.00 -3.27 -6.48
C GLY A 112 10.13 -4.29 -6.41
N LEU A 113 10.69 -4.68 -7.55
CA LEU A 113 11.84 -5.59 -7.59
C LEU A 113 13.09 -4.96 -6.99
N LEU A 114 13.33 -3.68 -7.27
CA LEU A 114 14.45 -2.95 -6.67
C LEU A 114 14.28 -2.83 -5.14
N TRP A 115 13.05 -2.60 -4.68
CA TRP A 115 12.72 -2.54 -3.25
C TRP A 115 12.96 -3.89 -2.56
N MET A 116 12.46 -5.00 -3.12
CA MET A 116 12.62 -6.32 -2.53
C MET A 116 14.09 -6.74 -2.44
N GLN A 117 14.88 -6.43 -3.48
CA GLN A 117 16.34 -6.66 -3.47
C GLN A 117 17.05 -5.88 -2.36
N ARG A 118 16.73 -4.59 -2.22
CA ARG A 118 17.34 -3.72 -1.19
C ARG A 118 16.89 -4.10 0.21
N LEU A 119 15.61 -4.43 0.38
CA LEU A 119 15.06 -4.91 1.65
C LEU A 119 15.74 -6.21 2.07
N ARG A 120 15.85 -7.18 1.15
CA ARG A 120 16.54 -8.46 1.43
C ARG A 120 18.01 -8.22 1.76
N ALA A 121 18.71 -7.37 1.00
CA ALA A 121 20.11 -7.03 1.28
C ALA A 121 20.27 -6.40 2.67
N ALA A 122 19.41 -5.44 3.03
CA ALA A 122 19.40 -4.79 4.34
C ALA A 122 19.18 -5.82 5.47
N LEU A 123 18.16 -6.65 5.32
CA LEU A 123 17.80 -7.66 6.31
C LEU A 123 18.92 -8.69 6.51
N SER A 124 19.51 -9.21 5.43
CA SER A 124 20.61 -10.17 5.54
C SER A 124 21.85 -9.56 6.18
N GLN A 125 22.14 -8.29 5.91
CA GLN A 125 23.22 -7.57 6.59
C GLN A 125 22.93 -7.39 8.09
N MET A 126 21.70 -7.05 8.46
CA MET A 126 21.29 -6.99 9.88
C MET A 126 21.40 -8.36 10.57
N TRP A 127 21.08 -9.45 9.87
CA TRP A 127 21.25 -10.82 10.36
C TRP A 127 22.69 -11.36 10.30
N GLY A 128 23.66 -10.56 9.84
CA GLY A 128 25.07 -10.95 9.77
C GLY A 128 25.37 -12.05 8.75
N GLN A 129 24.46 -12.31 7.82
CA GLN A 129 24.66 -13.28 6.75
C GLN A 129 25.38 -12.62 5.57
N HIS A 130 26.56 -13.14 5.22
CA HIS A 130 27.23 -12.80 3.96
C HIS A 130 26.46 -13.48 2.83
N PHE A 131 25.81 -12.69 2.00
CA PHE A 131 25.02 -13.15 0.85
C PHE A 131 25.88 -13.96 -0.13
N PRO A 132 25.73 -15.30 -0.24
CA PRO A 132 26.18 -16.00 -1.43
C PRO A 132 25.18 -15.65 -2.54
N PRO A 133 25.58 -15.37 -3.79
CA PRO A 133 24.60 -15.08 -4.83
C PRO A 133 23.80 -16.37 -5.10
N PRO A 134 22.50 -16.44 -4.74
CA PRO A 134 21.63 -17.46 -5.33
C PRO A 134 21.56 -17.14 -6.83
N GLY A 135 21.28 -18.12 -7.68
CA GLY A 135 21.13 -17.87 -9.12
C GLY A 135 20.27 -16.62 -9.38
N PHE A 136 20.82 -15.64 -10.11
CA PHE A 136 20.23 -14.31 -10.31
C PHE A 136 18.78 -14.39 -10.80
N LEU A 137 18.47 -15.40 -11.60
CA LEU A 137 17.15 -15.64 -12.16
C LEU A 137 16.14 -16.16 -11.10
N ASN A 138 16.50 -17.18 -10.33
CA ASN A 138 15.62 -17.77 -9.31
C ASN A 138 15.23 -16.74 -8.24
N THR A 139 16.18 -15.90 -7.84
CA THR A 139 15.96 -14.84 -6.85
C THR A 139 14.97 -13.79 -7.37
N LYS A 140 15.14 -13.34 -8.62
CA LYS A 140 14.23 -12.35 -9.22
C LYS A 140 12.83 -12.92 -9.45
N VAL A 141 12.72 -14.17 -9.90
CA VAL A 141 11.40 -14.82 -10.06
C VAL A 141 10.70 -14.93 -8.71
N SER A 142 11.41 -15.34 -7.67
CA SER A 142 10.85 -15.36 -6.31
C SER A 142 10.41 -13.98 -5.84
N ASP A 143 11.17 -12.92 -6.14
CA ASP A 143 10.78 -11.54 -5.82
C ASP A 143 9.51 -11.11 -6.55
N VAL A 144 9.39 -11.44 -7.85
CA VAL A 144 8.17 -11.16 -8.63
C VAL A 144 6.97 -11.90 -8.02
N ILE A 145 7.11 -13.18 -7.70
CA ILE A 145 6.03 -13.97 -7.10
C ILE A 145 5.60 -13.39 -5.76
N ALA A 146 6.56 -13.01 -4.91
CA ALA A 146 6.28 -12.39 -3.62
C ALA A 146 5.55 -11.04 -3.77
N LEU A 147 5.96 -10.21 -4.74
CA LEU A 147 5.30 -8.94 -5.05
C LEU A 147 3.87 -9.15 -5.53
N VAL A 148 3.64 -10.09 -6.45
CA VAL A 148 2.31 -10.42 -6.96
C VAL A 148 1.42 -10.96 -5.84
N ALA A 149 1.94 -11.85 -4.99
CA ALA A 149 1.21 -12.39 -3.85
C ALA A 149 0.82 -11.28 -2.85
N ALA A 150 1.75 -10.37 -2.53
CA ALA A 150 1.48 -9.24 -1.65
C ALA A 150 0.43 -8.28 -2.24
N PHE A 151 0.50 -8.02 -3.56
CA PHE A 151 -0.50 -7.20 -4.25
C PHE A 151 -1.89 -7.85 -4.22
N LEU A 152 -1.98 -9.15 -4.53
CA LEU A 152 -3.23 -9.90 -4.46
C LEU A 152 -3.78 -9.96 -3.04
N ALA A 153 -2.93 -10.19 -2.03
CA ALA A 153 -3.35 -10.17 -0.62
C ALA A 153 -3.90 -8.79 -0.20
N SER A 154 -3.29 -7.71 -0.70
CA SER A 154 -3.77 -6.34 -0.45
C SER A 154 -5.13 -6.10 -1.10
N LEU A 155 -5.31 -6.53 -2.37
CA LEU A 155 -6.61 -6.44 -3.06
C LEU A 155 -7.69 -7.26 -2.35
N LEU A 156 -7.36 -8.47 -1.89
CA LEU A 156 -8.28 -9.31 -1.12
C LEU A 156 -8.66 -8.64 0.20
N THR A 157 -7.69 -8.05 0.90
CA THR A 157 -7.94 -7.33 2.16
C THR A 157 -8.91 -6.16 1.94
N ILE A 158 -8.67 -5.35 0.91
CA ILE A 158 -9.57 -4.24 0.54
C ILE A 158 -10.94 -4.78 0.14
N GLY A 159 -10.99 -5.83 -0.69
CA GLY A 159 -12.23 -6.47 -1.13
C GLY A 159 -13.07 -6.98 0.03
N PHE A 160 -12.45 -7.68 0.99
CA PHE A 160 -13.12 -8.11 2.22
C PHE A 160 -13.58 -6.93 3.07
N GLY A 161 -12.80 -5.86 3.17
CA GLY A 161 -13.20 -4.63 3.86
C GLY A 161 -14.46 -4.01 3.26
N VAL A 162 -14.54 -3.92 1.93
CA VAL A 162 -15.73 -3.42 1.21
C VAL A 162 -16.94 -4.34 1.45
N LEU A 163 -16.75 -5.66 1.36
CA LEU A 163 -17.82 -6.63 1.62
C LEU A 163 -18.33 -6.54 3.06
N ALA A 164 -17.43 -6.45 4.04
CA ALA A 164 -17.78 -6.31 5.45
C ALA A 164 -18.57 -5.02 5.73
N THR A 165 -18.13 -3.90 5.14
CA THR A 165 -18.81 -2.61 5.27
C THR A 165 -20.20 -2.64 4.64
N SER A 166 -20.32 -3.30 3.48
CA SER A 166 -21.59 -3.49 2.77
C SER A 166 -22.56 -4.34 3.58
N ALA A 167 -22.09 -5.45 4.15
CA ALA A 167 -22.88 -6.32 5.02
C ALA A 167 -23.35 -5.59 6.29
N LEU A 168 -22.48 -4.78 6.92
CA LEU A 168 -22.85 -3.99 8.10
C LEU A 168 -23.92 -2.95 7.78
N ARG A 169 -23.85 -2.28 6.61
CA ARG A 169 -24.88 -1.33 6.16
C ARG A 169 -26.24 -1.99 5.95
N LEU A 170 -26.26 -3.18 5.33
CA LEU A 170 -27.48 -3.97 5.15
C LEU A 170 -28.06 -4.44 6.48
N ALA A 171 -27.22 -4.91 7.41
CA ALA A 171 -27.68 -5.30 8.75
C ALA A 171 -28.22 -4.11 9.56
N GLY A 172 -27.58 -2.94 9.43
CA GLY A 172 -28.02 -1.70 10.06
C GLY A 172 -29.36 -1.19 9.54
N SER A 173 -29.58 -1.20 8.22
CA SER A 173 -30.86 -0.79 7.62
C SER A 173 -32.01 -1.72 8.00
N VAL A 174 -31.77 -3.03 8.07
CA VAL A 174 -32.77 -4.02 8.54
C VAL A 174 -33.12 -3.80 10.01
N ARG A 175 -32.13 -3.54 10.87
CA ARG A 175 -32.36 -3.25 12.30
C ARG A 175 -33.15 -1.95 12.52
N LEU A 176 -32.84 -0.89 11.78
CA LEU A 176 -33.61 0.37 11.81
C LEU A 176 -35.06 0.15 11.36
N GLY A 177 -35.27 -0.62 10.29
CA GLY A 177 -36.61 -0.99 9.83
C GLY A 177 -37.41 -1.76 10.88
N SER A 178 -36.80 -2.72 11.57
CA SER A 178 -37.48 -3.48 12.63
C SER A 178 -37.85 -2.65 13.87
N LEU A 179 -37.05 -1.64 14.21
CA LEU A 179 -37.34 -0.76 15.35
C LEU A 179 -38.50 0.20 15.04
N VAL A 180 -38.57 0.74 13.82
CA VAL A 180 -39.68 1.60 13.39
C VAL A 180 -41.00 0.82 13.36
N VAL A 181 -40.98 -0.43 12.86
CA VAL A 181 -42.18 -1.30 12.85
C VAL A 181 -42.62 -1.70 14.26
N SER A 182 -41.71 -1.77 15.23
CA SER A 182 -42.05 -2.12 16.62
C SER A 182 -42.60 -0.95 17.44
N ILE A 183 -42.50 0.28 16.96
CA ILE A 183 -42.98 1.50 17.62
C ILE A 183 -44.35 1.96 17.05
N LEU A 184 -44.73 1.45 15.87
CA LEU A 184 -46.03 1.61 15.23
C LEU A 184 -47.03 0.54 15.68
#